data_AF-A0A087Y1W4-F1
#
_entry.id   AF-A0A087Y1W4-F1
#
_cell.length_a   1.000
_cell.length_b   1.000
_cell.length_c   1.000
_cell.angle_alpha   90.00
_cell.angle_beta   90.00
_cell.angle_gamma   90.00
#
_symmetry.space_group_name_H-M   'P 1'
#
loop_
_entity.id
_entity.type
_entity.pdbx_description
1 polymer ?
#
loop_
_entity_poly.entity_id
_entity_poly.type
_entity_poly.pdbx_seq_one_letter_code
_entity_poly.pdbx_strand_id
1 'polypeptide(L)'
;MSLDFSKMDVSSRPKLFDFHGVAMIPIFTANWENVQNFQARPDDILIATYPKAGTTWVSQILDLLYFGKTSPERLTSLPIYERVPFLEMTIPNLVSGKDQADKLPTTPRLIKSHFPVQFVPKSFWEQNCRMIYVARNAKDNMVSYYHFDCMNNVQPAAGDWNSFFQRFMEGDMVFGSWYDHVTNWWKKTQTHSNIHYMFYEDMIEDTGREIEKLCSFIGLSPSAEEKEMIRTGVQFDNMKKNKMANYSTLPVMDFKVSPFMRKGKVGDWKNYFTVAQNEEFDADYKRKMKDPALHFRCEL
;
A
#
# COMPACT_ATOMS: atom_id res chain seq x y z
N MET A 1 21.82 8.55 1.15
CA MET A 1 22.40 7.25 1.53
C MET A 1 21.37 6.20 1.17
N SER A 2 21.70 5.29 0.26
CA SER A 2 20.85 4.13 -0.07
C SER A 2 20.73 3.20 1.15
N LEU A 3 19.60 2.51 1.30
CA LEU A 3 19.39 1.57 2.40
C LEU A 3 20.26 0.31 2.22
N ASP A 4 21.09 -0.04 3.23
CA ASP A 4 21.93 -1.25 3.22
C ASP A 4 21.27 -2.41 3.98
N PHE A 5 20.40 -3.15 3.30
CA PHE A 5 19.67 -4.28 3.89
C PHE A 5 20.53 -5.51 4.19
N SER A 6 21.83 -5.53 3.87
CA SER A 6 22.71 -6.66 4.16
C SER A 6 22.90 -6.93 5.66
N LYS A 7 22.58 -5.94 6.50
CA LYS A 7 22.71 -5.98 7.97
C LYS A 7 21.42 -6.37 8.70
N MET A 8 20.34 -6.67 7.97
CA MET A 8 19.07 -7.04 8.58
C MET A 8 19.09 -8.50 9.03
N ASP A 9 18.92 -8.75 10.33
CA ASP A 9 18.70 -10.09 10.85
C ASP A 9 17.28 -10.55 10.48
N VAL A 10 17.21 -11.50 9.55
CA VAL A 10 15.97 -12.15 9.09
C VAL A 10 15.90 -13.62 9.53
N SER A 11 16.69 -14.00 10.53
CA SER A 11 16.79 -15.40 11.00
C SER A 11 15.48 -15.93 11.61
N SER A 12 14.59 -15.05 12.07
CA SER A 12 13.29 -15.43 12.62
C SER A 12 12.18 -14.47 12.18
N ARG A 13 11.00 -15.02 11.89
CA ARG A 13 9.81 -14.24 11.52
C ARG A 13 9.16 -13.65 12.78
N PRO A 14 8.72 -12.38 12.75
CA PRO A 14 8.11 -11.75 13.91
C PRO A 14 6.75 -12.37 14.25
N LYS A 15 6.35 -12.24 15.51
CA LYS A 15 4.99 -12.56 15.97
C LYS A 15 4.15 -11.30 16.03
N LEU A 16 2.85 -11.46 15.75
CA LEU A 16 1.87 -10.40 15.97
C LEU A 16 1.71 -10.14 17.46
N PHE A 17 1.41 -8.90 17.81
CA PHE A 17 0.95 -8.51 19.14
C PHE A 17 -0.09 -7.39 19.02
N ASP A 18 -0.94 -7.27 20.03
CA ASP A 18 -1.90 -6.17 20.10
C ASP A 18 -1.18 -4.84 20.37
N PHE A 19 -1.37 -3.89 19.46
CA PHE A 19 -0.89 -2.53 19.62
C PHE A 19 -2.08 -1.58 19.49
N HIS A 20 -2.60 -1.11 20.62
CA HIS A 20 -3.77 -0.24 20.68
C HIS A 20 -5.00 -0.80 19.95
N GLY A 21 -5.27 -2.11 20.10
CA GLY A 21 -6.41 -2.78 19.46
C GLY A 21 -6.19 -3.17 17.99
N VAL A 22 -4.95 -3.10 17.49
CA VAL A 22 -4.59 -3.48 16.12
C VAL A 22 -3.42 -4.46 16.16
N ALA A 23 -3.55 -5.59 15.46
CA ALA A 23 -2.46 -6.56 15.34
C ALA A 23 -1.30 -5.95 14.52
N MET A 24 -0.12 -5.88 15.15
CA MET A 24 1.06 -5.22 14.60
C MET A 24 2.33 -6.06 14.81
N ILE A 25 3.44 -5.63 14.19
CA ILE A 25 4.78 -6.19 14.40
C ILE A 25 5.77 -5.07 14.77
N PRO A 26 6.88 -5.39 15.47
CA PRO A 26 7.77 -4.38 16.04
C PRO A 26 8.32 -3.37 15.03
N ILE A 27 8.58 -3.78 13.79
CA ILE A 27 9.14 -2.88 12.76
C ILE A 27 8.21 -1.71 12.40
N PHE A 28 6.94 -1.76 12.77
CA PHE A 28 5.97 -0.67 12.53
C PHE A 28 5.58 0.11 13.79
N THR A 29 6.10 -0.29 14.95
CA THR A 29 5.75 0.32 16.25
C THR A 29 6.98 0.73 17.07
N ALA A 30 8.18 0.21 16.77
CA ALA A 30 9.39 0.47 17.53
C ALA A 30 9.79 1.96 17.59
N ASN A 31 9.38 2.75 16.59
CA ASN A 31 9.63 4.19 16.51
C ASN A 31 8.34 5.02 16.64
N TRP A 32 7.33 4.46 17.30
CA TRP A 32 5.97 5.00 17.32
C TRP A 32 5.90 6.49 17.68
N GLU A 33 6.50 6.90 18.79
CA GLU A 33 6.47 8.31 19.22
C GLU A 33 7.07 9.26 18.18
N ASN A 34 8.17 8.88 17.54
CA ASN A 34 8.79 9.72 16.50
C ASN A 34 7.97 9.76 15.21
N VAL A 35 7.26 8.67 14.88
CA VAL A 35 6.32 8.63 13.75
C VAL A 35 5.09 9.48 14.05
N GLN A 36 4.54 9.41 15.26
CA GLN A 36 3.39 10.23 15.69
C GLN A 36 3.75 11.73 15.76
N ASN A 37 5.00 12.07 16.09
CA ASN A 37 5.52 13.44 16.07
C ASN A 37 6.03 13.89 14.68
N PHE A 38 5.79 13.12 13.62
CA PHE A 38 6.12 13.53 12.26
C PHE A 38 5.50 14.90 11.94
N GLN A 39 6.26 15.75 11.26
CA GLN A 39 5.82 17.09 10.87
C GLN A 39 5.48 17.07 9.38
N ALA A 40 4.20 16.83 9.08
CA ALA A 40 3.69 16.95 7.72
C ALA A 40 3.78 18.41 7.24
N ARG A 41 3.98 18.58 5.93
CA ARG A 41 3.91 19.85 5.22
C ARG A 41 2.55 19.96 4.53
N PRO A 42 1.98 21.17 4.35
CA PRO A 42 0.69 21.34 3.68
C PRO A 42 0.60 20.69 2.29
N ASP A 43 1.72 20.63 1.57
CA ASP A 43 1.81 20.08 0.23
C ASP A 43 2.12 18.59 0.18
N ASP A 44 2.42 17.94 1.32
CA ASP A 44 2.66 16.51 1.37
C ASP A 44 1.45 15.71 0.85
N ILE A 45 1.76 14.57 0.23
CA ILE A 45 0.76 13.61 -0.23
C ILE A 45 0.96 12.28 0.50
N LEU A 46 -0.04 11.91 1.30
CA LEU A 46 -0.08 10.62 1.98
C LEU A 46 -0.78 9.58 1.09
N ILE A 47 -0.07 8.52 0.73
CA ILE A 47 -0.59 7.37 0.01
C ILE A 47 -0.88 6.28 1.04
N ALA A 48 -2.17 6.10 1.36
CA ALA A 48 -2.62 5.14 2.36
C ALA A 48 -3.33 3.96 1.71
N THR A 49 -3.06 2.75 2.18
CA THR A 49 -3.74 1.53 1.68
C THR A 49 -3.73 0.48 2.77
N TYR A 50 -4.73 -0.41 2.81
CA TYR A 50 -4.48 -1.71 3.43
C TYR A 50 -3.40 -2.44 2.62
N PRO A 51 -2.50 -3.24 3.22
CA PRO A 51 -1.48 -3.94 2.47
C PRO A 51 -2.04 -4.67 1.24
N LYS A 52 -1.28 -4.66 0.15
CA LYS A 52 -1.60 -5.38 -1.11
C LYS A 52 -2.81 -4.84 -1.89
N ALA A 53 -3.26 -3.63 -1.61
CA ALA A 53 -4.33 -2.96 -2.36
C ALA A 53 -3.86 -2.09 -3.54
N GLY A 54 -2.58 -2.12 -3.94
CA GLY A 54 -2.08 -1.37 -5.10
C GLY A 54 -1.18 -0.17 -4.78
N THR A 55 -0.69 -0.02 -3.54
CA THR A 55 0.21 1.06 -3.11
C THR A 55 1.34 1.39 -4.10
N THR A 56 2.11 0.39 -4.54
CA THR A 56 3.24 0.60 -5.45
C THR A 56 2.79 1.16 -6.80
N TRP A 57 1.61 0.75 -7.26
CA TRP A 57 1.06 1.18 -8.53
C TRP A 57 0.69 2.66 -8.49
N VAL A 58 -0.11 3.07 -7.48
CA VAL A 58 -0.47 4.49 -7.30
C VAL A 58 0.74 5.36 -6.95
N SER A 59 1.72 4.81 -6.22
CA SER A 59 2.98 5.51 -5.93
C SER A 59 3.76 5.80 -7.21
N GLN A 60 3.83 4.84 -8.14
CA GLN A 60 4.49 5.03 -9.42
C GLN A 60 3.73 6.03 -10.32
N ILE A 61 2.39 5.99 -10.32
CA ILE A 61 1.55 6.97 -11.02
C ILE A 61 1.87 8.39 -10.53
N LEU A 62 1.85 8.60 -9.21
CA LEU A 62 2.10 9.91 -8.61
C LEU A 62 3.54 10.40 -8.84
N ASP A 63 4.53 9.53 -8.70
CA ASP A 63 5.93 9.92 -8.95
C ASP A 63 6.16 10.30 -10.42
N LEU A 64 5.54 9.58 -11.38
CA LEU A 64 5.60 9.96 -12.79
C LEU A 64 4.86 11.27 -13.08
N LEU A 65 3.70 11.50 -12.46
CA LEU A 65 2.93 12.74 -12.61
C LEU A 65 3.69 13.97 -12.11
N TYR A 66 4.35 13.87 -10.95
CA TYR A 66 5.08 14.99 -10.36
C TYR A 66 6.49 15.17 -10.93
N PHE A 67 7.19 14.07 -11.18
CA PHE A 67 8.64 14.10 -11.41
C PHE A 67 9.08 13.45 -12.72
N GLY A 68 8.18 12.79 -13.45
CA GLY A 68 8.53 12.05 -14.67
C GLY A 68 9.18 12.92 -15.75
N LYS A 69 8.85 14.21 -15.80
CA LYS A 69 9.43 15.19 -16.72
C LYS A 69 10.61 15.96 -16.14
N THR A 70 10.51 16.37 -14.88
CA THR A 70 11.50 17.26 -14.25
C THR A 70 12.70 16.52 -13.70
N SER A 71 12.57 15.22 -13.44
CA SER A 71 13.62 14.38 -12.84
C SER A 71 13.53 12.92 -13.32
N PRO A 72 13.54 12.68 -14.65
CA PRO A 72 13.36 11.34 -15.22
C PRO A 72 14.43 10.32 -14.77
N GLU A 73 15.63 10.79 -14.43
CA GLU A 73 16.73 9.96 -13.93
C GLU A 73 16.40 9.26 -12.62
N ARG A 74 15.47 9.80 -11.81
CA ARG A 74 15.02 9.16 -10.56
C ARG A 74 14.33 7.83 -10.83
N LEU A 75 13.66 7.68 -11.97
CA LEU A 75 12.90 6.49 -12.33
C LEU A 75 13.80 5.29 -12.64
N THR A 76 15.06 5.54 -12.98
CA THR A 76 16.06 4.51 -13.32
C THR A 76 17.14 4.35 -12.25
N SER A 77 17.35 5.35 -11.40
CA SER A 77 18.40 5.36 -10.36
C SER A 77 17.91 5.07 -8.95
N LEU A 78 16.64 5.34 -8.63
CA LEU A 78 16.11 5.20 -7.26
C LEU A 78 14.92 4.24 -7.20
N PRO A 79 14.95 3.23 -6.32
CA PRO A 79 13.82 2.34 -6.14
C PRO A 79 12.63 3.09 -5.52
N ILE A 80 11.42 2.61 -5.80
CA ILE A 80 10.16 3.26 -5.39
C ILE A 80 10.06 3.45 -3.88
N TYR A 81 10.65 2.56 -3.08
CA TYR A 81 10.65 2.67 -1.62
C TYR A 81 11.58 3.76 -1.07
N GLU A 82 12.51 4.28 -1.88
CA GLU A 82 13.30 5.48 -1.56
C GLU A 82 12.65 6.75 -2.13
N ARG A 83 11.96 6.64 -3.27
CA ARG A 83 11.19 7.75 -3.87
C ARG A 83 9.93 8.09 -3.06
N VAL A 84 9.29 7.07 -2.50
CA VAL A 84 8.07 7.14 -1.69
C VAL A 84 8.30 6.38 -0.38
N PRO A 85 8.92 7.03 0.64
CA PRO A 85 9.28 6.40 1.89
C PRO A 85 8.06 5.82 2.62
N PHE A 86 8.26 4.66 3.25
CA PHE A 86 7.23 3.98 4.03
C PHE A 86 7.27 4.46 5.48
N LEU A 87 6.42 5.43 5.82
CA LEU A 87 6.50 6.27 7.02
C LEU A 87 6.79 5.50 8.32
N GLU A 88 5.99 4.47 8.61
CA GLU A 88 6.06 3.71 9.85
C GLU A 88 7.17 2.65 9.89
N MET A 89 7.88 2.41 8.78
CA MET A 89 8.88 1.36 8.70
C MET A 89 10.14 1.73 9.47
N THR A 90 10.44 1.00 10.53
CA THR A 90 11.66 1.10 11.32
C THR A 90 12.34 -0.26 11.40
N ILE A 91 13.44 -0.40 10.69
CA ILE A 91 14.29 -1.58 10.74
C ILE A 91 15.54 -1.21 11.55
N PRO A 92 15.93 -1.99 12.57
CA PRO A 92 17.14 -1.73 13.34
C PRO A 92 18.35 -1.53 12.43
N ASN A 93 19.18 -0.53 12.74
CA ASN A 93 20.39 -0.17 11.98
C ASN A 93 20.17 0.35 10.54
N LEU A 94 18.92 0.59 10.12
CA LEU A 94 18.59 1.28 8.87
C LEU A 94 17.97 2.65 9.16
N VAL A 95 18.03 3.52 8.14
CA VAL A 95 17.35 4.83 8.20
C VAL A 95 15.84 4.57 8.23
N SER A 96 15.15 5.08 9.26
CA SER A 96 13.71 4.89 9.40
C SER A 96 12.95 5.55 8.24
N GLY A 97 11.75 5.04 7.93
CA GLY A 97 10.88 5.61 6.91
C GLY A 97 10.50 7.06 7.20
N LYS A 98 10.29 7.40 8.48
CA LYS A 98 10.14 8.77 8.97
C LYS A 98 11.35 9.64 8.62
N ASP A 99 12.57 9.20 8.92
CA ASP A 99 13.78 9.99 8.62
C ASP A 99 14.02 10.14 7.12
N GLN A 100 13.65 9.11 6.33
CA GLN A 100 13.66 9.20 4.87
C GLN A 100 12.66 10.25 4.38
N ALA A 101 11.43 10.25 4.90
CA ALA A 101 10.41 11.24 4.56
C ALA A 101 10.82 12.67 4.95
N ASP A 102 11.48 12.87 6.09
CA ASP A 102 12.01 14.17 6.50
C ASP A 102 13.08 14.71 5.55
N LYS A 103 13.92 13.80 5.04
CA LYS A 103 15.06 14.12 4.17
C LYS A 103 14.73 14.11 2.68
N LEU A 104 13.47 13.83 2.29
CA LEU A 104 13.08 13.89 0.90
C LEU A 104 13.31 15.31 0.33
N PRO A 105 14.08 15.45 -0.77
CA PRO A 105 14.36 16.76 -1.36
C PRO A 105 13.24 17.23 -2.29
N THR A 106 12.21 16.41 -2.52
CA THR A 106 11.13 16.71 -3.46
C THR A 106 10.06 17.59 -2.84
N THR A 107 9.33 18.30 -3.71
CA THR A 107 8.14 19.07 -3.36
C THR A 107 7.11 18.82 -4.46
N PRO A 108 5.96 18.18 -4.15
CA PRO A 108 5.57 17.66 -2.83
C PRO A 108 6.41 16.44 -2.38
N ARG A 109 6.31 16.07 -1.09
CA ARG A 109 6.78 14.75 -0.65
C ARG A 109 5.67 13.72 -0.87
N LEU A 110 6.02 12.60 -1.50
CA LEU A 110 5.14 11.44 -1.61
C LEU A 110 5.49 10.47 -0.49
N ILE A 111 4.53 10.17 0.39
CA ILE A 111 4.76 9.37 1.59
C ILE A 111 3.79 8.21 1.60
N LYS A 112 4.28 6.98 1.78
CA LYS A 112 3.45 5.78 1.87
C LYS A 112 3.14 5.46 3.33
N SER A 113 1.91 5.00 3.60
CA SER A 113 1.55 4.35 4.86
C SER A 113 0.52 3.21 4.67
N HIS A 114 0.53 2.28 5.62
CA HIS A 114 -0.49 1.24 5.80
C HIS A 114 -1.23 1.40 7.13
N PHE A 115 -1.06 2.54 7.81
CA PHE A 115 -1.76 2.78 9.05
C PHE A 115 -3.27 2.83 8.88
N PRO A 116 -4.03 2.20 9.81
CA PRO A 116 -5.43 2.49 9.95
C PRO A 116 -5.60 3.96 10.37
N VAL A 117 -6.77 4.54 10.09
CA VAL A 117 -7.02 6.00 10.25
C VAL A 117 -6.58 6.53 11.61
N GLN A 118 -6.84 5.79 12.69
CA GLN A 118 -6.50 6.20 14.05
C GLN A 118 -5.00 6.30 14.35
N PHE A 119 -4.14 5.72 13.50
CA PHE A 119 -2.69 5.72 13.65
C PHE A 119 -1.99 6.74 12.73
N VAL A 120 -2.71 7.37 11.79
CA VAL A 120 -2.14 8.42 10.94
C VAL A 120 -1.72 9.61 11.81
N PRO A 121 -0.46 10.09 11.72
CA PRO A 121 0.03 11.20 12.53
C PRO A 121 -0.86 12.44 12.42
N LYS A 122 -1.09 13.09 13.56
CA LYS A 122 -2.03 14.21 13.67
C LYS A 122 -1.73 15.36 12.70
N SER A 123 -0.45 15.61 12.44
CA SER A 123 0.00 16.68 11.55
C SER A 123 -0.59 16.58 10.14
N PHE A 124 -0.84 15.38 9.61
CA PHE A 124 -1.44 15.23 8.27
C PHE A 124 -2.87 15.78 8.22
N TRP A 125 -3.63 15.59 9.30
CA TRP A 125 -4.98 16.12 9.43
C TRP A 125 -4.96 17.63 9.68
N GLU A 126 -4.08 18.10 10.56
CA GLU A 126 -3.94 19.51 10.94
C GLU A 126 -3.49 20.39 9.77
N GLN A 127 -2.57 19.89 8.94
CA GLN A 127 -2.09 20.56 7.74
C GLN A 127 -3.01 20.38 6.53
N ASN A 128 -4.12 19.64 6.69
CA ASN A 128 -5.07 19.33 5.64
C ASN A 128 -4.38 18.75 4.38
N CYS A 129 -3.38 17.88 4.58
CA CYS A 129 -2.61 17.28 3.50
C CYS A 129 -3.52 16.50 2.55
N ARG A 130 -3.10 16.38 1.28
CA ARG A 130 -3.79 15.52 0.33
C ARG A 130 -3.52 14.06 0.68
N MET A 131 -4.57 13.25 0.74
CA MET A 131 -4.47 11.82 1.00
C MET A 131 -5.11 11.04 -0.13
N ILE A 132 -4.42 9.99 -0.59
CA ILE A 132 -4.91 9.09 -1.62
C ILE A 132 -5.03 7.72 -0.97
N TYR A 133 -6.26 7.24 -0.87
CA TYR A 133 -6.56 5.92 -0.34
C TYR A 133 -6.92 4.97 -1.47
N VAL A 134 -6.21 3.83 -1.58
CA VAL A 134 -6.58 2.78 -2.54
C VAL A 134 -7.07 1.55 -1.79
N ALA A 135 -8.31 1.16 -2.10
CA ALA A 135 -8.93 -0.04 -1.60
C ALA A 135 -8.91 -1.13 -2.68
N ARG A 136 -8.94 -2.40 -2.27
CA ARG A 136 -9.05 -3.56 -3.16
C ARG A 136 -9.97 -4.57 -2.53
N ASN A 137 -10.73 -5.29 -3.34
CA ASN A 137 -11.62 -6.34 -2.86
C ASN A 137 -10.87 -7.32 -1.93
N ALA A 138 -11.54 -7.72 -0.86
CA ALA A 138 -10.92 -8.48 0.22
C ALA A 138 -10.38 -9.84 -0.24
N LYS A 139 -11.04 -10.50 -1.19
CA LYS A 139 -10.67 -11.86 -1.63
C LYS A 139 -9.33 -11.85 -2.38
N ASP A 140 -9.16 -10.97 -3.36
CA ASP A 140 -7.87 -10.80 -4.04
C ASP A 140 -6.80 -10.20 -3.11
N ASN A 141 -7.20 -9.32 -2.19
CA ASN A 141 -6.29 -8.77 -1.20
C ASN A 141 -5.70 -9.89 -0.34
N MET A 142 -6.55 -10.76 0.23
CA MET A 142 -6.16 -11.92 1.04
C MET A 142 -5.20 -12.85 0.30
N VAL A 143 -5.51 -13.25 -0.94
CA VAL A 143 -4.59 -14.09 -1.76
C VAL A 143 -3.26 -13.37 -2.00
N SER A 144 -3.32 -12.08 -2.31
CA SER A 144 -2.10 -11.31 -2.54
C SER A 144 -1.27 -11.13 -1.27
N TYR A 145 -1.90 -11.12 -0.10
CA TYR A 145 -1.25 -11.00 1.20
C TYR A 145 -0.61 -12.33 1.60
N TYR A 146 -1.33 -13.45 1.43
CA TYR A 146 -0.77 -14.79 1.67
C TYR A 146 0.58 -15.00 0.97
N HIS A 147 0.62 -14.73 -0.34
CA HIS A 147 1.87 -14.85 -1.10
C HIS A 147 2.95 -13.84 -0.70
N PHE A 148 2.54 -12.66 -0.23
CA PHE A 148 3.47 -11.66 0.27
C PHE A 148 4.11 -12.10 1.59
N ASP A 149 3.35 -12.70 2.49
CA ASP A 149 3.89 -13.23 3.74
C ASP A 149 4.80 -14.42 3.48
N CYS A 150 4.45 -15.30 2.53
CA CYS A 150 5.35 -16.40 2.12
C CYS A 150 6.72 -15.89 1.66
N MET A 151 6.77 -14.84 0.82
CA MET A 151 8.03 -14.36 0.23
C MET A 151 8.77 -13.32 1.08
N ASN A 152 8.09 -12.57 1.94
CA ASN A 152 8.69 -11.48 2.69
C ASN A 152 9.08 -11.93 4.10
N ASN A 153 10.38 -12.06 4.35
CA ASN A 153 10.88 -12.58 5.62
C ASN A 153 10.71 -11.61 6.80
N VAL A 154 10.32 -10.36 6.54
CA VAL A 154 10.00 -9.39 7.61
C VAL A 154 8.57 -9.54 8.13
N GLN A 155 7.74 -10.37 7.48
CA GLN A 155 6.37 -10.64 7.88
C GLN A 155 6.29 -11.86 8.80
N PRO A 156 5.23 -11.98 9.63
CA PRO A 156 4.90 -13.23 10.29
C PRO A 156 4.84 -14.40 9.30
N ALA A 157 5.00 -15.62 9.81
CA ALA A 157 4.81 -16.79 8.96
C ALA A 157 3.36 -16.82 8.44
N ALA A 158 3.20 -17.05 7.13
CA ALA A 158 1.89 -17.17 6.52
C ALA A 158 1.12 -18.40 7.07
N GLY A 159 1.85 -19.49 7.35
CA GLY A 159 1.23 -20.80 7.60
C GLY A 159 0.71 -21.40 6.29
N ASP A 160 -0.16 -22.40 6.40
CA ASP A 160 -0.92 -22.90 5.26
C ASP A 160 -2.09 -21.94 4.92
N TRP A 161 -2.67 -22.13 3.74
CA TRP A 161 -3.76 -21.27 3.23
C TRP A 161 -4.98 -21.23 4.15
N ASN A 162 -5.38 -22.35 4.78
CA ASN A 162 -6.60 -22.37 5.60
C ASN A 162 -6.39 -21.60 6.89
N SER A 163 -5.22 -21.77 7.52
CA SER A 163 -4.83 -20.99 8.70
C SER A 163 -4.75 -19.49 8.39
N PHE A 164 -4.18 -19.13 7.23
CA PHE A 164 -4.11 -17.73 6.78
C PHE A 164 -5.50 -17.13 6.51
N PHE A 165 -6.38 -17.88 5.84
CA PHE A 165 -7.74 -17.49 5.54
C PHE A 165 -8.51 -17.12 6.81
N GLN A 166 -8.45 -17.96 7.85
CA GLN A 166 -9.13 -17.72 9.13
C GLN A 166 -8.55 -16.48 9.84
N ARG A 167 -7.22 -16.35 9.93
CA ARG A 167 -6.55 -15.17 10.51
C ARG A 167 -6.96 -13.88 9.81
N PHE A 168 -7.07 -13.89 8.49
CA PHE A 168 -7.53 -12.72 7.73
C PHE A 168 -8.97 -12.34 8.08
N MET A 169 -9.89 -13.32 8.17
CA MET A 169 -11.28 -13.04 8.55
C MET A 169 -11.40 -12.50 9.97
N GLU A 170 -10.58 -13.00 10.90
CA GLU A 170 -10.53 -12.54 12.29
C GLU A 170 -9.83 -11.18 12.45
N GLY A 171 -9.07 -10.74 11.44
CA GLY A 171 -8.29 -9.50 11.49
C GLY A 171 -6.95 -9.64 12.21
N ASP A 172 -6.48 -10.88 12.45
CA ASP A 172 -5.15 -11.20 13.00
C ASP A 172 -4.06 -11.11 11.91
N MET A 173 -3.99 -9.92 11.31
CA MET A 173 -3.09 -9.54 10.23
C MET A 173 -2.29 -8.32 10.66
N VAL A 174 -1.09 -8.12 10.10
CA VAL A 174 -0.39 -6.84 10.33
C VAL A 174 -1.25 -5.69 9.77
N PHE A 175 -1.43 -4.64 10.57
CA PHE A 175 -2.38 -3.53 10.35
C PHE A 175 -3.86 -3.88 10.59
N GLY A 176 -4.13 -5.06 11.17
CA GLY A 176 -5.43 -5.48 11.68
C GLY A 176 -6.44 -5.90 10.61
N SER A 177 -7.72 -5.74 10.94
CA SER A 177 -8.87 -6.10 10.11
C SER A 177 -8.93 -5.29 8.81
N TRP A 178 -8.94 -5.99 7.66
CA TRP A 178 -9.21 -5.37 6.36
C TRP A 178 -10.54 -4.61 6.37
N TYR A 179 -11.58 -5.19 6.99
CA TYR A 179 -12.93 -4.61 7.05
C TYR A 179 -12.92 -3.25 7.74
N ASP A 180 -12.28 -3.17 8.92
CA ASP A 180 -12.20 -1.94 9.70
C ASP A 180 -11.33 -0.92 8.98
N HIS A 181 -10.24 -1.36 8.37
CA HIS A 181 -9.34 -0.48 7.64
C HIS A 181 -10.04 0.22 6.48
N VAL A 182 -10.66 -0.52 5.56
CA VAL A 182 -11.33 0.07 4.38
C VAL A 182 -12.55 0.90 4.78
N THR A 183 -13.29 0.46 5.80
CA THR A 183 -14.51 1.14 6.27
C THR A 183 -14.17 2.44 7.01
N ASN A 184 -13.15 2.45 7.87
CA ASN A 184 -12.80 3.65 8.62
C ASN A 184 -12.16 4.71 7.72
N TRP A 185 -11.34 4.31 6.74
CA TRP A 185 -10.86 5.24 5.71
C TRP A 185 -12.00 5.78 4.86
N TRP A 186 -13.00 4.96 4.51
CA TRP A 186 -14.20 5.40 3.79
C TRP A 186 -15.03 6.40 4.61
N LYS A 187 -15.31 6.10 5.88
CA LYS A 187 -16.00 7.04 6.78
C LYS A 187 -15.23 8.35 6.91
N LYS A 188 -13.90 8.30 6.90
CA LYS A 188 -13.07 9.51 7.01
C LYS A 188 -13.27 10.46 5.83
N THR A 189 -13.52 9.95 4.61
CA THR A 189 -13.79 10.81 3.43
C THR A 189 -15.05 11.67 3.62
N GLN A 190 -16.01 11.20 4.41
CA GLN A 190 -17.24 11.94 4.72
C GLN A 190 -17.01 13.12 5.68
N THR A 191 -15.87 13.12 6.39
CA THR A 191 -15.51 14.15 7.38
C THR A 191 -14.25 14.95 6.99
N HIS A 192 -13.54 14.52 5.96
CA HIS A 192 -12.31 15.17 5.49
C HIS A 192 -12.27 15.16 3.96
N SER A 193 -12.36 16.36 3.37
CA SER A 193 -12.51 16.54 1.91
C SER A 193 -11.24 16.24 1.13
N ASN A 194 -10.06 16.29 1.76
CA ASN A 194 -8.78 16.08 1.11
C ASN A 194 -8.36 14.60 1.06
N ILE A 195 -9.34 13.70 0.91
CA ILE A 195 -9.10 12.27 0.69
C ILE A 195 -9.72 11.84 -0.64
N HIS A 196 -8.87 11.35 -1.55
CA HIS A 196 -9.31 10.69 -2.76
C HIS A 196 -9.33 9.18 -2.54
N TYR A 197 -10.53 8.59 -2.50
CA TYR A 197 -10.73 7.16 -2.31
C TYR A 197 -10.90 6.47 -3.66
N MET A 198 -10.02 5.53 -3.95
CA MET A 198 -9.94 4.80 -5.21
C MET A 198 -10.13 3.31 -4.98
N PHE A 199 -10.56 2.61 -6.03
CA PHE A 199 -10.64 1.15 -6.06
C PHE A 199 -9.61 0.59 -7.04
N TYR A 200 -8.84 -0.40 -6.60
CA TYR A 200 -7.89 -1.13 -7.45
C TYR A 200 -8.58 -1.71 -8.68
N GLU A 201 -9.82 -2.15 -8.53
CA GLU A 201 -10.65 -2.69 -9.60
C GLU A 201 -10.90 -1.64 -10.70
N ASP A 202 -11.21 -0.41 -10.32
CA ASP A 202 -11.41 0.70 -11.27
C ASP A 202 -10.11 1.04 -12.00
N MET A 203 -8.98 0.97 -11.30
CA MET A 203 -7.66 1.20 -11.90
C MET A 203 -7.31 0.14 -12.94
N ILE A 204 -7.72 -1.12 -12.74
CA ILE A 204 -7.52 -2.21 -13.70
C ILE A 204 -8.47 -2.07 -14.89
N GLU A 205 -9.74 -1.75 -14.64
CA GLU A 205 -10.75 -1.58 -15.69
C GLU A 205 -10.39 -0.42 -16.62
N ASP A 206 -10.05 0.74 -16.07
CA ASP A 206 -9.68 1.93 -16.84
C ASP A 206 -8.63 2.78 -16.12
N THR A 207 -7.37 2.41 -16.33
CA THR A 207 -6.23 3.15 -15.78
C THR A 207 -6.20 4.61 -16.24
N GLY A 208 -6.66 4.91 -17.47
CA GLY A 208 -6.66 6.27 -18.00
C GLY A 208 -7.61 7.17 -17.21
N ARG A 209 -8.86 6.72 -17.02
CA ARG A 209 -9.88 7.40 -16.23
C ARG A 209 -9.43 7.66 -14.79
N GLU A 210 -8.81 6.66 -14.15
CA GLU A 210 -8.33 6.82 -12.77
C GLU A 210 -7.14 7.79 -12.67
N ILE A 211 -6.26 7.84 -13.67
CA ILE A 211 -5.21 8.88 -13.75
C ILE A 211 -5.83 10.27 -13.89
N GLU A 212 -6.90 10.45 -14.66
CA GLU A 212 -7.56 11.75 -14.83
C GLU A 212 -8.24 12.23 -13.54
N LYS A 213 -8.90 11.33 -12.81
CA LYS A 213 -9.45 11.62 -11.48
C LYS A 213 -8.35 12.02 -10.51
N LEU A 214 -7.23 11.31 -10.51
CA LEU A 214 -6.05 11.65 -9.71
C LEU A 214 -5.52 13.04 -10.06
N CYS A 215 -5.32 13.34 -11.35
CA CYS A 215 -4.86 14.64 -11.83
C CYS A 215 -5.78 15.77 -11.35
N SER A 216 -7.09 15.57 -11.46
CA SER A 216 -8.10 16.54 -11.01
C SER A 216 -8.00 16.79 -9.50
N PHE A 217 -7.83 15.73 -8.70
CA PHE A 217 -7.69 15.83 -7.25
C PHE A 217 -6.39 16.52 -6.82
N ILE A 218 -5.27 16.24 -7.49
CA ILE A 218 -3.96 16.82 -7.17
C ILE A 218 -3.67 18.14 -7.91
N GLY A 219 -4.62 18.64 -8.70
CA GLY A 219 -4.50 19.90 -9.43
C GLY A 219 -3.41 19.91 -10.51
N LEU A 220 -3.15 18.76 -11.13
CA LEU A 220 -2.22 18.64 -12.25
C LEU A 220 -2.98 18.52 -13.58
N SER A 221 -2.36 18.98 -14.66
CA SER A 221 -2.93 18.94 -16.01
C SER A 221 -1.85 18.50 -17.01
N PRO A 222 -1.44 17.21 -16.97
CA PRO A 222 -0.43 16.69 -17.88
C PRO A 222 -0.92 16.71 -19.34
N SER A 223 0.02 16.87 -20.27
CA SER A 223 -0.24 16.79 -21.71
C SER A 223 -0.68 15.38 -22.12
N ALA A 224 -1.21 15.23 -23.35
CA ALA A 224 -1.60 13.92 -23.88
C ALA A 224 -0.40 12.96 -23.94
N GLU A 225 0.77 13.46 -24.33
CA GLU A 225 2.01 12.70 -24.38
C GLU A 225 2.46 12.27 -22.99
N GLU A 226 2.36 13.17 -21.99
CA GLU A 226 2.68 12.86 -20.59
C GLU A 226 1.73 11.78 -20.05
N LYS A 227 0.42 11.89 -20.32
CA LYS A 227 -0.56 10.86 -19.95
C LYS A 227 -0.23 9.50 -20.57
N GLU A 228 0.11 9.43 -21.85
CA GLU A 228 0.43 8.15 -22.50
C GLU A 228 1.74 7.54 -22.00
N MET A 229 2.75 8.36 -21.72
CA MET A 229 3.98 7.92 -21.07
C MET A 229 3.68 7.30 -19.70
N ILE A 230 2.85 7.97 -18.89
CA ILE A 230 2.45 7.48 -17.56
C ILE A 230 1.69 6.16 -17.72
N ARG A 231 0.63 6.13 -18.53
CA ARG A 231 -0.19 4.94 -18.78
C ARG A 231 0.66 3.74 -19.17
N THR A 232 1.60 3.93 -20.09
CA THR A 232 2.54 2.88 -20.52
C THR A 232 3.45 2.45 -19.36
N GLY A 233 4.09 3.40 -18.68
CA GLY A 233 5.04 3.11 -17.60
C GLY A 233 4.44 2.38 -16.40
N VAL A 234 3.13 2.57 -16.16
CA VAL A 234 2.42 1.97 -15.02
C VAL A 234 1.67 0.69 -15.37
N GLN A 235 1.76 0.21 -16.62
CA GLN A 235 1.25 -1.13 -16.94
C GLN A 235 1.97 -2.19 -16.11
N PHE A 236 1.22 -3.20 -15.67
CA PHE A 236 1.74 -4.25 -14.79
C PHE A 236 3.01 -4.90 -15.33
N ASP A 237 3.03 -5.29 -16.62
CA ASP A 237 4.20 -5.96 -17.21
C ASP A 237 5.42 -5.06 -17.31
N ASN A 238 5.23 -3.75 -17.49
CA ASN A 238 6.32 -2.77 -17.51
C ASN A 238 6.87 -2.56 -16.10
N MET A 239 5.99 -2.37 -15.10
CA MET A 239 6.40 -2.28 -13.69
C MET A 239 7.07 -3.55 -13.19
N LYS A 240 6.63 -4.73 -13.64
CA LYS A 240 7.22 -6.03 -13.30
C LYS A 240 8.67 -6.16 -13.78
N LYS A 241 8.99 -5.62 -14.95
CA LYS A 241 10.35 -5.59 -15.51
C LYS A 241 11.22 -4.48 -14.88
N ASN A 242 10.60 -3.42 -14.37
CA ASN A 242 11.31 -2.30 -13.78
C ASN A 242 11.85 -2.63 -12.38
N LYS A 243 13.17 -2.81 -12.26
CA LYS A 243 13.88 -3.05 -10.99
C LYS A 243 13.65 -1.95 -9.94
N MET A 244 13.34 -0.72 -10.38
CA MET A 244 13.05 0.42 -9.50
C MET A 244 11.60 0.43 -8.99
N ALA A 245 10.74 -0.50 -9.42
CA ALA A 245 9.35 -0.60 -8.95
C ALA A 245 8.96 -2.00 -8.47
N ASN A 246 9.63 -3.05 -8.96
CA ASN A 246 9.27 -4.45 -8.68
C ASN A 246 9.83 -5.02 -7.36
N TYR A 247 10.55 -4.21 -6.58
CA TYR A 247 11.20 -4.59 -5.30
C TYR A 247 12.32 -5.65 -5.41
N SER A 248 12.80 -6.01 -6.60
CA SER A 248 13.84 -7.06 -6.76
C SER A 248 15.20 -6.68 -6.16
N THR A 249 15.37 -5.44 -5.73
CA THR A 249 16.57 -4.94 -5.04
C THR A 249 16.53 -5.13 -3.53
N LEU A 250 15.40 -5.59 -2.95
CA LEU A 250 15.31 -5.88 -1.52
C LEU A 250 15.68 -7.35 -1.23
N PRO A 251 16.75 -7.60 -0.46
CA PRO A 251 17.20 -8.97 -0.16
C PRO A 251 16.30 -9.71 0.83
N VAL A 252 15.45 -8.99 1.56
CA VAL A 252 14.52 -9.56 2.56
C VAL A 252 13.31 -10.26 1.92
N MET A 253 13.15 -10.11 0.61
CA MET A 253 12.08 -10.70 -0.18
C MET A 253 12.63 -11.84 -1.04
N ASP A 254 12.13 -13.06 -0.85
CA ASP A 254 12.50 -14.23 -1.64
C ASP A 254 11.61 -14.36 -2.89
N PHE A 255 12.12 -13.82 -4.00
CA PHE A 255 11.44 -13.87 -5.29
C PHE A 255 11.33 -15.28 -5.89
N LYS A 256 12.04 -16.28 -5.35
CA LYS A 256 11.87 -17.69 -5.75
C LYS A 256 10.59 -18.29 -5.16
N VAL A 257 10.16 -17.82 -3.98
CA VAL A 257 8.90 -18.25 -3.34
C VAL A 257 7.71 -17.59 -4.03
N SER A 258 7.73 -16.27 -4.19
CA SER A 258 6.75 -15.54 -4.99
C SER A 258 7.32 -14.19 -5.41
N PRO A 259 7.14 -13.76 -6.67
CA PRO A 259 7.49 -12.40 -7.06
C PRO A 259 6.56 -11.38 -6.40
N PHE A 260 7.09 -10.18 -6.09
CA PHE A 260 6.28 -9.06 -5.57
C PHE A 260 5.21 -8.63 -6.59
N MET A 261 5.61 -8.45 -7.85
CA MET A 261 4.71 -8.24 -8.98
C MET A 261 4.16 -9.59 -9.47
N ARG A 262 3.18 -10.13 -8.73
CA ARG A 262 2.67 -11.50 -8.89
C ARG A 262 1.78 -11.71 -10.11
N LYS A 263 0.56 -11.14 -10.09
CA LYS A 263 -0.45 -11.31 -11.16
C LYS A 263 -1.10 -10.01 -11.65
N GLY A 264 -1.26 -9.00 -10.77
CA GLY A 264 -1.75 -7.68 -11.18
C GLY A 264 -3.13 -7.66 -11.84
N LYS A 265 -4.07 -8.48 -11.36
CA LYS A 265 -5.42 -8.62 -11.93
C LYS A 265 -6.50 -8.67 -10.84
N VAL A 266 -7.75 -8.52 -11.25
CA VAL A 266 -8.95 -8.77 -10.43
C VAL A 266 -9.45 -10.20 -10.69
N GLY A 267 -9.92 -10.89 -9.66
CA GLY A 267 -10.53 -12.21 -9.75
C GLY A 267 -9.57 -13.40 -9.63
N ASP A 268 -8.31 -13.18 -9.23
CA ASP A 268 -7.37 -14.31 -9.04
C ASP A 268 -7.74 -15.17 -7.84
N TRP A 269 -8.49 -14.62 -6.88
CA TRP A 269 -8.97 -15.32 -5.69
C TRP A 269 -9.73 -16.62 -6.00
N LYS A 270 -10.39 -16.71 -7.16
CA LYS A 270 -11.10 -17.92 -7.62
C LYS A 270 -10.20 -19.15 -7.78
N ASN A 271 -8.88 -18.95 -7.91
CA ASN A 271 -7.90 -20.03 -8.02
C ASN A 271 -7.45 -20.58 -6.65
N TYR A 272 -7.91 -19.99 -5.54
CA TYR A 272 -7.43 -20.29 -4.19
C TYR A 272 -8.57 -20.62 -3.23
N PHE A 273 -9.67 -19.88 -3.31
CA PHE A 273 -10.83 -20.12 -2.46
C PHE A 273 -11.51 -21.42 -2.87
N THR A 274 -11.73 -22.31 -1.92
CA THR A 274 -12.71 -23.39 -2.10
C THR A 274 -14.13 -22.80 -2.10
N VAL A 275 -15.10 -23.55 -2.60
CA VAL A 275 -16.52 -23.14 -2.55
C VAL A 275 -16.96 -22.87 -1.11
N ALA A 276 -16.61 -23.76 -0.18
CA ALA A 276 -16.93 -23.61 1.23
C ALA A 276 -16.32 -22.35 1.85
N GLN A 277 -15.03 -22.08 1.58
CA GLN A 277 -14.38 -20.83 2.01
C GLN A 277 -15.04 -19.59 1.40
N ASN A 278 -15.48 -19.67 0.15
CA ASN A 278 -16.16 -18.56 -0.49
C ASN A 278 -17.51 -18.26 0.18
N GLU A 279 -18.31 -19.29 0.45
CA GLU A 279 -19.61 -19.15 1.13
C GLU A 279 -19.45 -18.62 2.57
N GLU A 280 -18.48 -19.15 3.32
CA GLU A 280 -18.12 -18.68 4.66
C GLU A 280 -17.71 -17.20 4.64
N PHE A 281 -16.80 -16.85 3.72
CA PHE A 281 -16.33 -15.48 3.57
C PHE A 281 -17.47 -14.52 3.18
N ASP A 282 -18.33 -14.90 2.24
CA ASP A 282 -19.43 -14.04 1.78
C ASP A 282 -20.45 -13.78 2.91
N ALA A 283 -20.70 -14.76 3.77
CA ALA A 283 -21.53 -14.59 4.95
C ALA A 283 -20.90 -13.63 5.98
N ASP A 284 -19.60 -13.79 6.28
CA ASP A 284 -18.87 -12.89 7.17
C ASP A 284 -18.79 -11.46 6.62
N TYR A 285 -18.48 -11.34 5.32
CA TYR A 285 -18.38 -10.07 4.60
C TYR A 285 -19.71 -9.31 4.66
N LYS A 286 -20.84 -9.97 4.36
CA LYS A 286 -22.17 -9.34 4.43
C LYS A 286 -22.51 -8.83 5.83
N ARG A 287 -22.03 -9.51 6.87
CA ARG A 287 -22.25 -9.11 8.26
C ARG A 287 -21.40 -7.89 8.66
N LYS A 288 -20.16 -7.80 8.17
CA LYS A 288 -19.18 -6.75 8.52
C LYS A 288 -19.28 -5.51 7.65
N MET A 289 -19.50 -5.67 6.34
CA MET A 289 -19.60 -4.59 5.36
C MET A 289 -21.04 -4.14 5.19
N LYS A 290 -21.46 -3.21 6.06
CA LYS A 290 -22.86 -2.75 6.14
C LYS A 290 -23.17 -1.47 5.37
N ASP A 291 -22.15 -0.70 4.98
CA ASP A 291 -22.34 0.54 4.22
C ASP A 291 -22.57 0.20 2.74
N PRO A 292 -23.79 0.41 2.20
CA PRO A 292 -24.09 0.08 0.81
C PRO A 292 -23.36 0.99 -0.19
N ALA A 293 -22.86 2.15 0.23
CA ALA A 293 -22.10 3.05 -0.63
C ALA A 293 -20.65 2.60 -0.82
N LEU A 294 -20.14 1.74 0.06
CA LEU A 294 -18.81 1.14 -0.06
C LEU A 294 -18.91 -0.24 -0.71
N HIS A 295 -18.86 -0.27 -2.03
CA HIS A 295 -19.01 -1.49 -2.82
C HIS A 295 -17.70 -1.89 -3.52
N PHE A 296 -17.37 -3.18 -3.47
CA PHE A 296 -16.18 -3.76 -4.09
C PHE A 296 -16.55 -4.77 -5.16
N ARG A 297 -15.79 -4.77 -6.26
CA ARG A 297 -15.95 -5.73 -7.35
C ARG A 297 -14.95 -6.88 -7.20
N CYS A 298 -15.43 -8.11 -7.27
CA CYS A 298 -14.58 -9.31 -7.18
C CYS A 298 -14.17 -9.85 -8.57
N GLU A 299 -14.66 -9.22 -9.63
CA GLU A 299 -14.41 -9.50 -11.05
C GLU A 299 -14.68 -8.23 -11.88
N LEU A 300 -14.19 -8.22 -13.12
CA LEU A 300 -14.37 -7.15 -14.10
C LEU A 300 -15.05 -7.69 -15.35
#